data_AF-A0A1I4KCS2-F1
#
_entry.id   AF-A0A1I4KCS2-F1
#
_cell.length_a   1.000
_cell.length_b   1.000
_cell.length_c   1.000
_cell.angle_alpha   90.00
_cell.angle_beta   90.00
_cell.angle_gamma   90.00
#
_symmetry.space_group_name_H-M   'P 1'
#
loop_
_entity.id
_entity.type
_entity.pdbx_description
1 polymer ?
#
loop_
_entity_poly.entity_id
_entity_poly.type
_entity_poly.pdbx_seq_one_letter_code
_entity_poly.pdbx_strand_id
1 'polypeptide(L)'
;MALFGSDTIAPFHEINKIINEIFISAQMLGEHYWKRQGRKNMTDEEFEKHLKEMHKHEAVFWEMSEEDELLKRLYTAIKKVEKVCSDVLSK
;
A
#
# COMPACT_ATOMS: atom_id res chain seq x y z
N MET A 1 21.65 -12.48 6.06
CA MET A 1 20.94 -13.63 5.45
C MET A 1 21.51 -14.98 5.90
N ALA A 2 22.83 -15.19 5.92
CA ALA A 2 23.44 -16.47 6.36
C ALA A 2 23.07 -16.91 7.80
N LEU A 3 22.77 -15.97 8.71
CA LEU A 3 22.33 -16.24 10.09
C LEU A 3 20.83 -16.49 10.26
N PHE A 4 20.00 -16.07 9.29
CA PHE A 4 18.54 -16.03 9.44
C PHE A 4 17.81 -17.05 8.55
N GLY A 5 18.46 -17.63 7.53
CA GLY A 5 17.81 -18.54 6.57
C GLY A 5 17.04 -17.78 5.49
N SER A 6 16.93 -18.37 4.28
CA SER A 6 16.39 -17.71 3.08
C SER A 6 14.96 -17.17 3.25
N ASP A 7 14.15 -17.82 4.08
CA ASP A 7 12.72 -17.55 4.17
C ASP A 7 12.38 -16.38 5.09
N THR A 8 13.35 -15.92 5.91
CA THR A 8 13.15 -14.84 6.87
C THR A 8 13.06 -13.45 6.25
N ILE A 9 13.41 -13.31 4.96
CA ILE A 9 13.38 -12.03 4.26
C ILE A 9 11.99 -11.68 3.70
N ALA A 10 11.11 -12.68 3.55
CA ALA A 10 9.78 -12.53 2.99
C ALA A 10 8.93 -11.41 3.64
N PRO A 11 8.83 -11.27 4.98
CA PRO A 11 8.03 -10.20 5.58
C PRO A 11 8.61 -8.79 5.34
N PHE A 12 9.94 -8.66 5.21
CA PHE A 12 10.58 -7.39 4.86
C PHE A 12 10.28 -6.99 3.40
N HIS A 13 10.27 -7.96 2.47
CA HIS A 13 9.83 -7.69 1.11
C HIS A 13 8.38 -7.25 1.05
N GLU A 14 7.50 -7.81 1.88
CA GLU A 14 6.09 -7.41 1.93
C GLU A 14 5.94 -5.96 2.42
N ILE A 15 6.67 -5.55 3.46
CA ILE A 15 6.69 -4.16 3.93
C ILE A 15 7.16 -3.22 2.81
N ASN A 16 8.21 -3.58 2.09
CA ASN A 16 8.69 -2.78 0.96
C ASN A 16 7.65 -2.65 -0.16
N LYS A 17 6.88 -3.71 -0.46
CA LYS A 17 5.78 -3.64 -1.42
C LYS A 17 4.70 -2.66 -0.97
N ILE A 18 4.30 -2.74 0.31
CA ILE A 18 3.31 -1.84 0.89
C ILE A 18 3.75 -0.37 0.78
N ILE A 19 5.01 -0.07 1.13
CA ILE A 19 5.57 1.28 0.99
C ILE A 19 5.51 1.76 -0.48
N ASN A 20 5.87 0.89 -1.43
CA ASN A 20 5.80 1.22 -2.85
C ASN A 20 4.36 1.47 -3.32
N GLU A 21 3.39 0.69 -2.84
CA GLU A 21 1.96 0.88 -3.14
C GLU A 21 1.45 2.25 -2.66
N ILE A 22 1.87 2.69 -1.47
CA ILE A 22 1.57 4.02 -0.94
C ILE A 22 2.18 5.11 -1.83
N PHE A 23 3.47 5.00 -2.18
CA PHE A 23 4.12 6.00 -3.03
C PHE A 23 3.52 6.09 -4.43
N ILE A 24 3.22 4.95 -5.04
CA ILE A 24 2.54 4.92 -6.35
C ILE A 24 1.18 5.59 -6.24
N SER A 25 0.40 5.30 -5.20
CA SER A 25 -0.92 5.91 -5.02
C SER A 25 -0.83 7.41 -4.78
N ALA A 26 0.10 7.87 -3.95
CA ALA A 26 0.36 9.28 -3.74
C ALA A 26 0.74 10.01 -5.04
N GLN A 27 1.64 9.42 -5.84
CA GLN A 27 2.04 9.97 -7.13
C GLN A 27 0.86 10.01 -8.10
N MET A 28 0.07 8.94 -8.21
CA MET A 28 -1.09 8.88 -9.09
C MET A 28 -2.14 9.94 -8.72
N LEU A 29 -2.42 10.12 -7.42
CA LEU A 29 -3.33 11.15 -6.93
C LEU A 29 -2.84 12.55 -7.28
N GLY A 30 -1.60 12.88 -6.92
CA GLY A 30 -1.03 14.20 -7.12
C GLY A 30 -0.79 14.55 -8.59
N GLU A 31 -0.29 13.62 -9.40
CA GLU A 31 0.10 13.90 -10.79
C GLU A 31 -1.02 13.68 -11.80
N HIS A 32 -1.91 12.70 -11.55
CA HIS A 32 -2.92 12.32 -12.53
C HIS A 32 -4.34 12.69 -12.11
N TYR A 33 -4.79 12.27 -10.93
CA TYR A 33 -6.21 12.40 -10.60
C TYR A 33 -6.60 13.82 -10.19
N TRP A 34 -6.02 14.33 -9.11
CA TRP A 34 -6.38 15.66 -8.59
C TRP A 34 -6.05 16.80 -9.56
N LYS A 35 -4.98 16.68 -10.37
CA LYS A 35 -4.64 17.68 -11.39
C LYS A 35 -5.64 17.73 -12.55
N ARG A 36 -6.31 16.62 -12.88
CA ARG A 36 -7.27 16.54 -13.99
C ARG A 36 -8.67 16.96 -13.58
N GLN A 37 -9.00 16.81 -12.31
CA GLN A 37 -10.29 17.18 -11.74
C GLN A 37 -10.57 18.68 -11.95
N GLY A 38 -11.72 18.98 -12.55
CA GLY A 38 -12.14 20.36 -12.87
C GLY A 38 -11.37 21.07 -13.98
N ARG A 39 -10.31 20.46 -14.55
CA ARG A 39 -9.50 21.07 -15.63
C ARG A 39 -9.73 20.45 -16.99
N LYS A 40 -10.17 19.19 -17.04
CA LYS A 40 -10.43 18.47 -18.28
C LYS A 40 -11.93 18.24 -18.41
N ASN A 41 -12.50 18.58 -19.56
CA ASN A 41 -13.86 18.15 -19.90
C ASN A 41 -13.84 16.64 -20.07
N MET A 42 -14.63 15.94 -19.26
CA MET A 42 -14.84 14.50 -19.31
C MET A 42 -16.32 14.28 -19.59
N THR A 43 -16.65 13.19 -20.29
CA THR A 43 -18.05 12.71 -20.30
C THR A 43 -18.43 12.18 -18.93
N ASP A 44 -19.72 12.00 -18.68
CA ASP A 44 -20.20 11.45 -17.39
C ASP A 44 -19.60 10.06 -17.12
N GLU A 45 -19.52 9.19 -18.13
CA GLU A 45 -18.90 7.86 -18.01
C GLU A 45 -17.39 7.94 -17.71
N GLU A 46 -16.68 8.86 -18.38
CA GLU A 46 -15.24 9.07 -18.12
C GLU A 46 -15.01 9.63 -16.72
N PHE A 47 -15.90 10.49 -16.25
CA PHE A 47 -15.84 11.09 -14.93
C PHE A 47 -16.11 10.08 -13.82
N GLU A 48 -17.12 9.22 -13.97
CA GLU A 48 -17.38 8.13 -13.02
C GLU A 48 -16.18 7.17 -12.92
N LYS A 49 -15.62 6.77 -14.07
CA LYS A 49 -14.41 5.93 -14.08
C LYS A 49 -13.23 6.63 -13.42
N HIS A 50 -13.07 7.94 -13.68
CA HIS A 50 -12.02 8.74 -13.06
C HIS A 50 -12.16 8.78 -11.53
N LEU A 51 -13.36 9.05 -11.02
CA LEU A 51 -13.64 9.06 -9.58
C LEU A 51 -13.40 7.69 -8.96
N LYS A 52 -13.84 6.61 -9.60
CA LYS A 52 -13.63 5.24 -9.10
C LYS A 52 -12.15 4.91 -8.92
N GLU A 53 -11.31 5.20 -9.92
CA GLU A 53 -9.88 4.94 -9.82
C GLU A 53 -9.18 5.90 -8.84
N MET A 54 -9.62 7.16 -8.76
CA MET A 54 -9.13 8.11 -7.76
C MET A 54 -9.40 7.60 -6.34
N HIS A 55 -10.64 7.22 -6.03
CA HIS A 55 -11.02 6.69 -4.72
C HIS A 55 -10.28 5.41 -4.35
N LYS A 56 -9.93 4.57 -5.33
CA LYS A 56 -9.09 3.40 -5.11
C LYS A 56 -7.69 3.78 -4.59
N HIS A 57 -7.08 4.82 -5.14
CA HIS A 57 -5.80 5.31 -4.65
C HIS A 57 -5.93 6.10 -3.34
N GLU A 58 -7.03 6.81 -3.12
CA GLU A 58 -7.31 7.48 -1.85
C GLU A 58 -7.48 6.47 -0.71
N ALA A 59 -8.15 5.33 -0.95
CA ALA A 59 -8.30 4.26 0.03
C ALA A 59 -6.96 3.68 0.49
N VAL A 60 -5.98 3.57 -0.43
CA VAL A 60 -4.61 3.12 -0.11
C VAL A 60 -3.85 4.14 0.72
N PHE A 61 -4.14 5.44 0.56
CA PHE A 61 -3.38 6.53 1.17
C PHE A 61 -3.96 7.04 2.50
N TRP A 62 -5.29 7.09 2.65
CA TRP A 62 -5.97 7.82 3.72
C TRP A 62 -6.65 6.95 4.79
N GLU A 63 -6.42 5.63 4.84
CA GLU A 63 -7.07 4.74 5.83
C GLU A 63 -8.60 4.93 5.89
N MET A 64 -9.21 5.18 4.71
CA MET A 64 -10.59 5.67 4.64
C MET A 64 -11.67 4.56 4.67
N SER A 65 -11.28 3.29 4.80
CA SER A 65 -12.22 2.17 4.86
C SER A 65 -12.12 1.40 6.17
N GLU A 66 -13.26 0.99 6.75
CA GLU A 66 -13.33 0.10 7.92
C GLU A 66 -12.62 -1.25 7.69
N GLU A 67 -12.38 -1.63 6.43
CA GLU A 67 -11.62 -2.81 6.02
C GLU A 67 -10.34 -2.45 5.27
N ASP A 68 -9.44 -1.68 5.89
CA ASP A 68 -8.14 -1.37 5.28
C ASP A 68 -7.26 -2.64 5.15
N GLU A 69 -7.33 -3.26 3.97
CA GLU A 69 -6.54 -4.45 3.60
C GLU A 69 -5.02 -4.19 3.63
N LEU A 70 -4.58 -2.96 3.36
CA LEU A 70 -3.17 -2.60 3.40
C LEU A 70 -2.66 -2.62 4.83
N LEU A 71 -3.42 -2.09 5.79
CA LEU A 71 -3.09 -2.18 7.21
C LEU A 71 -3.10 -3.62 7.72
N LYS A 72 -4.10 -4.43 7.32
CA LYS A 72 -4.12 -5.87 7.67
C LYS A 72 -2.85 -6.58 7.18
N ARG A 73 -2.41 -6.30 5.94
CA ARG A 73 -1.16 -6.82 5.38
C ARG A 73 0.06 -6.33 6.14
N LEU A 74 0.11 -5.03 6.48
CA LEU A 74 1.20 -4.42 7.23
C LEU A 74 1.35 -5.05 8.62
N TYR A 75 0.28 -5.14 9.39
CA TYR A 75 0.31 -5.78 10.71
C TYR A 75 0.71 -7.24 10.64
N THR A 76 0.26 -7.96 9.61
CA THR A 76 0.67 -9.35 9.38
C THR A 76 2.17 -9.45 9.08
N ALA A 77 2.71 -8.54 8.26
CA ALA A 77 4.14 -8.50 7.97
C ALA A 77 4.97 -8.14 9.21
N ILE A 78 4.53 -7.15 10.00
CA ILE A 78 5.17 -6.78 11.27
C ILE A 78 5.24 -7.97 12.23
N LYS A 79 4.12 -8.66 12.48
CA LYS A 79 4.10 -9.85 13.36
C LYS A 79 5.07 -10.94 12.90
N LYS A 80 5.23 -11.11 11.58
CA LYS A 80 6.21 -12.05 11.03
C LYS A 80 7.65 -11.59 11.26
N VAL A 81 7.95 -10.30 11.09
CA VAL A 81 9.27 -9.74 11.43
C VAL A 81 9.58 -9.93 12.91
N GLU A 82 8.65 -9.58 13.79
CA GLU A 82 8.81 -9.73 15.25
C GLU A 82 9.09 -11.18 15.63
N LYS A 83 8.36 -12.13 15.04
CA LYS A 83 8.60 -13.56 15.25
C LYS A 83 10.02 -13.97 14.82
N VAL A 84 10.45 -13.57 13.62
CA VAL A 84 11.82 -13.86 13.13
C VAL A 84 12.88 -13.29 14.09
N CYS A 85 12.69 -12.06 14.56
CA CYS A 85 13.62 -11.45 15.51
C CYS A 85 13.62 -12.16 16.86
N SER A 86 12.43 -12.52 17.38
CA SER A 86 12.28 -13.26 18.63
C SER A 86 12.96 -14.64 18.57
N ASP A 87 12.78 -15.38 17.49
CA ASP A 87 13.39 -16.71 17.28
C ASP A 87 14.93 -16.65 17.25
N VAL A 88 15.51 -15.50 16.91
CA VAL A 88 16.96 -15.28 16.88
C VAL A 88 17.48 -14.82 18.23
N LEU A 89 16.74 -13.95 18.92
CA LEU A 89 17.12 -13.41 20.23
C LEU A 89 16.90 -14.39 21.39
N SER A 90 16.04 -15.40 21.21
CA SER A 90 15.75 -16.45 22.18
C SER A 90 16.68 -17.68 22.08
N LYS A 91 17.63 -17.64 21.14
CA LYS A 91 18.75 -18.60 21.05
C LYS A 91 19.98 -18.06 21.76
#